data_AF-A0A522DUM5-F1
#
_entry.id   AF-A0A522DUM5-F1
#
_cell.length_a   1.000
_cell.length_b   1.000
_cell.length_c   1.000
_cell.angle_alpha   90.00
_cell.angle_beta   90.00
_cell.angle_gamma   90.00
#
_symmetry.space_group_name_H-M   'P 1'
#
loop_
_entity.id
_entity.type
_entity.pdbx_description
1 polymer ?
#
loop_
_entity_poly.entity_id
_entity_poly.type
_entity_poly.pdbx_seq_one_letter_code
_entity_poly.pdbx_strand_id
1 'polypeptide(L)'
;MEDVLEIYKGTYDATHPLICMDESSKQQIKEVRPPLPASPGSVEKYDTEYERNGVSNVFMFFEPLAGLRHVTVTDQRTAVDWAHQIKRLVDDLYPQAERITLVMEC
;
A
#
# COMPACT_ATOMS: atom_id res chain seq x y z
N MET A 1 -17.56 3.99 -14.35
CA MET A 1 -17.42 2.84 -13.43
C MET A 1 -17.44 1.53 -14.21
N GLU A 2 -18.37 1.33 -15.16
CA GLU A 2 -18.37 0.15 -16.05
C GLU A 2 -17.08 -0.01 -16.85
N ASP A 3 -16.51 1.07 -17.40
CA ASP A 3 -15.25 0.99 -18.15
C ASP A 3 -14.08 0.46 -17.30
N VAL A 4 -14.02 0.87 -16.02
CA VAL A 4 -12.99 0.39 -15.09
C VAL A 4 -13.19 -1.10 -14.81
N LEU A 5 -14.44 -1.53 -14.55
CA LEU A 5 -14.76 -2.93 -14.31
C LEU A 5 -14.43 -3.84 -15.49
N GLU A 6 -14.54 -3.33 -16.73
CA GLU A 6 -14.18 -4.10 -17.92
C GLU A 6 -12.66 -4.31 -18.03
N ILE A 7 -11.87 -3.31 -17.64
CA ILE A 7 -10.40 -3.42 -17.61
C ILE A 7 -9.95 -4.52 -16.63
N TYR A 8 -10.61 -4.68 -15.47
CA TYR A 8 -10.29 -5.74 -14.50
C TYR A 8 -10.61 -7.16 -14.99
N LYS A 9 -11.44 -7.32 -16.03
CA LYS A 9 -11.75 -8.64 -16.63
C LYS A 9 -10.84 -9.00 -17.80
N GLY A 10 -9.92 -8.10 -18.16
CA GLY A 10 -8.99 -8.30 -19.27
C GLY A 10 -8.10 -9.52 -19.06
N THR A 11 -7.53 -10.02 -20.15
CA THR A 11 -6.45 -11.01 -20.09
C THR A 11 -5.16 -10.35 -19.64
N TYR A 12 -4.37 -11.05 -18.85
CA TYR A 12 -3.04 -10.59 -18.45
C TYR A 12 -2.15 -10.34 -19.67
N ASP A 13 -1.52 -9.16 -19.72
CA ASP A 13 -0.50 -8.79 -20.70
C ASP A 13 0.64 -8.06 -19.97
N ALA A 14 1.85 -8.62 -20.04
CA ALA A 14 3.03 -8.11 -19.35
C ALA A 14 3.54 -6.78 -19.95
N THR A 15 3.24 -6.46 -21.21
CA THR A 15 3.65 -5.19 -21.83
C THR A 15 2.59 -4.08 -21.63
N HIS A 16 1.37 -4.46 -21.25
CA HIS A 16 0.25 -3.57 -20.95
C HIS A 16 -0.32 -3.79 -19.54
N PRO A 17 0.49 -3.65 -18.48
CA PRO A 17 0.04 -3.97 -17.13
C PRO A 17 -1.05 -3.02 -16.65
N LEU A 18 -2.05 -3.59 -15.98
CA LEU A 18 -3.06 -2.86 -15.20
C LEU A 18 -2.54 -2.69 -13.77
N ILE A 19 -2.31 -1.46 -13.35
CA ILE A 19 -1.80 -1.14 -12.02
C ILE A 19 -2.80 -0.29 -11.27
N CYS A 20 -3.12 -0.70 -10.05
CA CYS A 20 -3.90 0.08 -9.09
C CYS A 20 -2.93 0.81 -8.17
N MET A 21 -3.16 2.08 -7.89
CA MET A 21 -2.41 2.85 -6.91
C MET A 21 -3.34 3.36 -5.82
N ASP A 22 -2.91 3.16 -4.57
CA ASP A 22 -3.54 3.77 -3.40
C ASP A 22 -2.47 4.26 -2.40
N GLU A 23 -2.85 5.17 -1.53
CA GLU A 23 -2.01 5.66 -0.44
C GLU A 23 -2.78 5.82 0.86
N SER A 24 -2.13 5.50 1.98
CA SER A 24 -2.74 5.61 3.30
C SER A 24 -1.75 6.02 4.37
N SER A 25 -2.20 6.86 5.29
CA SER A 25 -1.43 7.24 6.48
C SER A 25 -1.61 6.20 7.58
N LYS A 26 -0.50 5.65 8.07
CA LYS A 26 -0.47 4.73 9.21
C LYS A 26 0.04 5.43 10.46
N GLN A 27 -0.84 5.58 11.43
CA GLN A 27 -0.44 6.01 12.77
C GLN A 27 0.40 4.92 13.44
N GLN A 28 1.57 5.31 13.92
CA GLN A 28 2.44 4.47 14.73
C GLN A 28 2.07 4.71 16.20
N ILE A 29 1.87 3.63 16.94
CA ILE A 29 1.49 3.68 18.36
C ILE A 29 2.46 2.87 19.19
N LYS A 30 2.69 3.33 20.41
CA LYS A 30 3.46 2.61 21.43
C LYS A 30 2.56 2.25 22.59
N GLU A 31 2.78 1.07 23.13
CA GLU A 31 2.16 0.66 24.38
C GLU A 31 2.73 1.50 25.54
N VAL A 32 1.85 2.01 26.39
CA VAL A 32 2.25 2.77 27.58
C VAL A 32 2.63 1.83 28.72
N ARG A 33 2.12 0.60 28.70
CA ARG A 33 2.29 -0.41 29.75
C ARG A 33 2.63 -1.77 29.14
N PRO A 34 3.46 -2.58 29.81
CA PRO A 34 3.75 -3.93 29.35
C PRO A 34 2.47 -4.80 29.35
N PRO A 35 2.33 -5.72 28.37
CA PRO A 35 1.20 -6.64 28.32
C PRO A 35 1.14 -7.52 29.58
N LEU A 36 -0.09 -7.89 29.97
CA LEU A 36 -0.29 -8.92 30.98
C LEU A 36 -0.02 -10.29 30.36
N PRO A 37 0.88 -11.11 30.93
CA PRO A 37 1.28 -12.38 30.32
C PRO A 37 0.11 -13.37 30.27
N ALA A 38 0.14 -14.24 29.26
CA ALA A 38 -0.78 -15.36 29.16
C ALA A 38 -0.67 -16.31 30.36
N SER A 39 -1.78 -16.91 30.75
CA SER A 39 -1.86 -17.95 31.78
C SER A 39 -2.82 -19.06 31.34
N PRO A 40 -2.79 -20.26 31.94
CA PRO A 40 -3.71 -21.33 31.54
C PRO A 40 -5.17 -20.86 31.57
N GLY A 41 -5.83 -20.84 30.42
CA GLY A 41 -7.20 -20.35 30.26
C GLY A 41 -7.35 -18.85 29.94
N SER A 42 -6.26 -18.10 29.79
CA SER A 42 -6.29 -16.68 29.41
C SER A 42 -5.19 -16.33 28.40
N VAL A 43 -5.54 -15.56 27.39
CA VAL A 43 -4.57 -14.97 26.44
C VAL A 43 -3.82 -13.80 27.08
N GLU A 44 -2.71 -13.42 26.44
CA GLU A 44 -2.01 -12.16 26.70
C GLU A 44 -2.95 -10.98 26.47
N LYS A 45 -2.87 -9.95 27.32
CA LYS A 45 -3.77 -8.78 27.26
C LYS A 45 -2.96 -7.51 27.15
N TYR A 46 -3.35 -6.69 26.18
CA TYR A 46 -2.80 -5.36 25.94
C TYR A 46 -3.72 -4.31 26.54
N ASP A 47 -3.12 -3.25 27.10
CA ASP A 47 -3.89 -2.07 27.49
C ASP A 47 -4.37 -1.33 26.22
N THR A 48 -5.53 -0.69 26.32
CA THR A 48 -6.09 0.13 25.23
C THR A 48 -5.45 1.50 25.15
N GLU A 49 -4.83 1.97 26.25
CA GLU A 49 -4.10 3.23 26.29
C GLU A 49 -2.79 3.13 25.47
N TYR A 50 -2.58 4.10 24.57
CA TYR A 50 -1.41 4.14 23.71
C TYR A 50 -0.81 5.55 23.62
N GLU A 51 0.48 5.62 23.35
CA GLU A 51 1.20 6.85 23.02
C GLU A 51 1.30 7.01 21.49
N ARG A 52 1.08 8.23 20.98
CA ARG A 52 1.31 8.54 19.56
C ARG A 52 2.82 8.55 19.28
N ASN A 53 3.26 7.69 18.36
CA ASN A 53 4.67 7.54 18.01
C ASN A 53 4.97 7.97 16.56
N GLY A 54 4.32 9.04 16.11
CA GLY A 54 4.42 9.53 14.74
C GLY A 54 3.43 8.87 13.78
N VAL A 55 3.57 9.24 12.50
CA VAL A 55 2.74 8.76 11.39
C VAL A 55 3.67 8.48 10.22
N SER A 56 3.43 7.39 9.52
CA SER A 56 4.09 7.07 8.24
C SER A 56 3.04 7.11 7.13
N ASN A 57 3.45 7.38 5.90
CA ASN A 57 2.62 7.19 4.73
C ASN A 57 3.00 5.87 4.03
N VAL A 58 2.01 5.18 3.49
CA VAL A 58 2.18 3.93 2.75
C VAL A 58 1.64 4.16 1.34
N PHE A 59 2.51 4.06 0.35
CA PHE A 59 2.13 3.95 -1.05
C PHE A 59 2.05 2.48 -1.44
N MET A 60 1.00 2.09 -2.15
CA MET A 60 0.85 0.73 -2.66
C MET A 60 0.52 0.77 -4.16
N PHE A 61 1.31 0.02 -4.93
CA PHE A 61 0.95 -0.39 -6.28
C PHE A 61 0.51 -1.85 -6.24
N PHE A 62 -0.60 -2.17 -6.91
CA PHE A 62 -1.13 -3.52 -7.00
C PHE A 62 -1.47 -3.87 -8.45
N GLU A 63 -0.93 -4.98 -8.93
CA GLU A 63 -1.25 -5.56 -10.23
C GLU A 63 -2.24 -6.72 -10.04
N PRO A 64 -3.56 -6.50 -10.20
CA PRO A 64 -4.59 -7.48 -9.84
C PRO A 64 -4.49 -8.78 -10.64
N LEU A 65 -4.13 -8.70 -11.93
CA LEU A 65 -4.08 -9.87 -12.82
C LEU A 65 -2.83 -10.74 -12.59
N ALA A 66 -1.76 -10.16 -12.02
CA ALA A 66 -0.53 -10.88 -11.66
C ALA A 66 -0.47 -11.25 -10.16
N GLY A 67 -1.32 -10.65 -9.33
CA GLY A 67 -1.29 -10.83 -7.88
C GLY A 67 -0.05 -10.19 -7.22
N LEU A 68 0.58 -9.21 -7.86
CA LEU A 68 1.80 -8.55 -7.37
C LEU A 68 1.47 -7.25 -6.65
N ARG A 69 2.20 -6.98 -5.56
CA ARG A 69 2.08 -5.72 -4.81
C ARG A 69 3.45 -5.14 -4.51
N HIS A 70 3.58 -3.84 -4.69
CA HIS A 70 4.75 -3.07 -4.32
C HIS A 70 4.36 -2.02 -3.30
N VAL A 71 5.06 -2.02 -2.16
CA VAL A 71 4.77 -1.12 -1.06
C VAL A 71 5.99 -0.26 -0.79
N THR A 72 5.78 1.04 -0.64
CA THR A 72 6.79 1.99 -0.17
C THR A 72 6.26 2.70 1.06
N VAL A 73 7.05 2.71 2.14
CA VAL A 73 6.74 3.48 3.34
C VAL A 73 7.60 4.73 3.36
N THR A 74 6.96 5.89 3.55
CA THR A 74 7.62 7.19 3.65
C THR A 74 7.23 7.87 4.95
N ASP A 75 8.06 8.81 5.42
CA ASP A 75 7.76 9.56 6.65
C ASP A 75 6.66 10.62 6.44
N GLN A 76 6.49 11.08 5.20
CA GLN A 76 5.54 12.13 4.85
C GLN A 76 4.80 11.78 3.55
N ARG A 77 3.68 12.47 3.33
CA ARG A 77 2.89 12.42 2.10
C ARG A 77 2.96 13.79 1.44
N THR A 78 3.80 13.92 0.42
CA THR A 78 3.87 15.12 -0.40
C THR A 78 3.63 14.79 -1.87
N ALA A 79 3.27 15.81 -2.66
CA ALA A 79 3.16 15.66 -4.11
C ALA A 79 4.49 15.23 -4.77
N VAL A 80 5.62 15.61 -4.16
CA VAL A 80 6.96 15.19 -4.62
C VAL A 80 7.17 13.70 -4.36
N ASP A 81 6.79 13.21 -3.19
CA ASP A 81 6.86 11.78 -2.86
C ASP A 81 6.00 10.95 -3.82
N TRP A 82 4.79 11.43 -4.13
CA TRP A 82 3.91 10.81 -5.12
C TRP A 82 4.58 10.75 -6.51
N ALA A 83 5.18 11.85 -6.97
CA ALA A 83 5.88 11.89 -8.25
C ALA A 83 7.07 10.92 -8.29
N HIS A 84 7.80 10.78 -7.18
CA HIS A 84 8.85 9.78 -7.06
C HIS A 84 8.31 8.34 -7.13
N GLN A 85 7.11 8.07 -6.57
CA GLN A 85 6.49 6.75 -6.70
C GLN A 85 6.09 6.44 -8.15
N ILE A 86 5.53 7.40 -8.88
CA ILE A 86 5.21 7.22 -10.31
C ILE A 86 6.49 7.01 -11.14
N LYS A 87 7.54 7.79 -10.86
CA LYS A 87 8.84 7.58 -11.50
C LYS A 87 9.34 6.15 -11.27
N ARG A 88 9.32 5.68 -10.02
CA ARG A 88 9.71 4.31 -9.68
C ARG A 88 8.83 3.26 -10.36
N LEU A 89 7.52 3.50 -10.49
CA LEU A 89 6.62 2.59 -11.19
C LEU A 89 7.07 2.37 -12.64
N VAL A 90 7.37 3.45 -13.35
CA VAL A 90 7.74 3.41 -14.77
C VAL A 90 9.19 2.96 -14.97
N ASP A 91 10.13 3.52 -14.21
CA ASP A 91 11.55 3.33 -14.46
C ASP A 91 12.11 2.04 -13.84
N ASP A 92 11.58 1.61 -12.69
CA ASP A 92 12.15 0.51 -11.91
C ASP A 92 11.26 -0.74 -11.90
N LEU A 93 9.93 -0.57 -11.72
CA LEU A 93 9.02 -1.71 -11.58
C LEU A 93 8.59 -2.29 -12.93
N TYR A 94 8.26 -1.43 -13.91
CA TYR A 94 7.81 -1.84 -15.24
C TYR A 94 8.60 -1.14 -16.38
N PRO A 95 9.94 -1.21 -16.40
CA PRO A 95 10.76 -0.52 -17.40
C PRO A 95 10.56 -1.03 -18.84
N GLN A 96 9.97 -2.21 -19.00
CA GLN A 96 9.71 -2.84 -20.31
C GLN A 96 8.24 -2.73 -20.74
N ALA A 97 7.38 -2.10 -19.93
CA ALA A 97 5.99 -1.89 -20.32
C ALA A 97 5.91 -0.83 -21.42
N GLU A 98 5.14 -1.12 -22.48
CA GLU A 98 4.87 -0.15 -23.54
C GLU A 98 3.86 0.90 -23.06
N ARG A 99 2.90 0.46 -22.24
CA ARG A 99 1.91 1.34 -21.62
C ARG A 99 1.40 0.75 -20.32
N ILE A 100 1.41 1.55 -19.26
CA ILE A 100 0.81 1.18 -17.97
C ILE A 100 -0.59 1.79 -17.90
N THR A 101 -1.61 0.98 -17.66
CA THR A 101 -2.94 1.49 -17.30
C THR A 101 -2.98 1.66 -15.79
N LEU A 102 -2.89 2.91 -15.34
CA LEU A 102 -2.94 3.26 -13.93
C LEU A 102 -4.38 3.61 -13.51
N VAL A 103 -4.92 2.84 -12.57
CA VAL A 103 -6.18 3.13 -11.87
C VAL A 103 -5.84 3.69 -10.50
N MET A 104 -6.40 4.84 -10.18
CA MET A 104 -6.20 5.52 -8.90
C MET A 104 -7.55 5.99 -8.38
N GLU A 105 -7.80 5.84 -7.09
CA GLU A 105 -8.93 6.50 -6.44
C GLU A 105 -8.45 7.88 -5.98
N CYS A 106 -9.11 8.93 -6.48
CA CYS A 106 -8.80 10.33 -6.15
C CYS A 106 -9.55 10.77 -4.90
#